data_AF-A0A183D7R4-F1
#
_entry.id   AF-A0A183D7R4-F1
#
_cell.length_a   1.000
_cell.length_b   1.000
_cell.length_c   1.000
_cell.angle_alpha   90.00
_cell.angle_beta   90.00
_cell.angle_gamma   90.00
#
_symmetry.space_group_name_H-M   'P 1'
#
loop_
_entity.id
_entity.type
_entity.pdbx_description
1 polymer ?
#
loop_
_entity_poly.entity_id
_entity_poly.type
_entity_poly.pdbx_seq_one_letter_code
_entity_poly.pdbx_strand_id
1 'polypeptide(L)'
;MLAVALNEAPVPLYDRRNIAKPFLVLEPGHLPITDASSRNLFRSLSVTHVGFNSLGNELIVNIGGEQIYIFNILERAHEPDALQSLQSLLANPIKNLPDVGEFMGFENTTTDVFKKERERAKIHFNNNEFTDAINTYSRAILKCEKLCGRIPPPGHKHAMDLCLLLANRGACYLRRLWDGDVYASLIDLLRALKIEPRHSKVHYRIVKALIDLKQYNMARKISDLFKVCLKVLFYMTFKRKLGRGGLCSVLFENLSSELI
;
A
#
# COMPACT_ATOMS: atom_id res chain seq x y z
N MET A 1 12.26 15.22 -26.66
CA MET A 1 11.35 14.23 -26.05
C MET A 1 10.83 14.83 -24.77
N LEU A 2 9.55 14.63 -24.46
CA LEU A 2 8.92 15.13 -23.25
C LEU A 2 8.59 13.93 -22.36
N ALA A 3 9.12 13.92 -21.13
CA ALA A 3 8.74 12.96 -20.09
C ALA A 3 7.62 13.57 -19.27
N VAL A 4 6.46 12.90 -19.24
CA VAL A 4 5.30 13.35 -18.49
C VAL A 4 4.93 12.26 -17.50
N ALA A 5 5.18 12.50 -16.22
CA ALA A 5 4.69 11.62 -15.18
C ALA A 5 3.21 11.91 -14.91
N LEU A 6 2.38 10.87 -15.00
CA LEU A 6 0.95 10.94 -14.66
C LEU A 6 0.73 10.40 -13.24
N ASN A 7 -0.53 10.27 -12.80
CA ASN A 7 -0.92 9.68 -11.51
C ASN A 7 -0.50 8.19 -11.33
N GLU A 8 0.34 7.64 -12.21
CA GLU A 8 0.73 6.24 -12.29
C GLU A 8 2.26 6.09 -12.27
N ALA A 9 2.74 4.91 -11.85
CA ALA A 9 4.17 4.58 -11.81
C ALA A 9 4.89 4.65 -13.19
N PRO A 10 4.30 4.21 -14.31
CA PRO A 10 4.92 4.37 -15.63
C PRO A 10 4.78 5.81 -16.17
N VAL A 11 5.89 6.37 -16.64
CA VAL A 11 6.06 7.67 -17.29
C VAL A 11 6.09 7.50 -18.82
N PRO A 12 5.04 7.93 -19.53
CA PRO A 12 5.09 8.03 -20.99
C PRO A 12 6.08 9.12 -21.45
N LEU A 13 6.93 8.75 -22.41
CA LEU A 13 7.79 9.62 -23.20
C LEU A 13 7.17 9.87 -24.57
N TYR A 14 6.96 11.14 -24.89
CA TYR A 14 6.41 11.56 -26.17
C TYR A 14 7.50 12.15 -27.08
N ASP A 15 7.39 11.86 -28.37
CA ASP A 15 8.09 12.64 -29.39
C ASP A 15 7.33 13.96 -29.58
N ARG A 16 8.05 15.08 -29.53
CA ARG A 16 7.47 16.41 -29.78
C ARG A 16 6.82 16.53 -31.17
N ARG A 17 7.22 15.69 -32.12
CA ARG A 17 6.67 15.64 -33.48
C ARG A 17 5.38 14.84 -33.57
N ASN A 18 5.08 13.98 -32.59
CA ASN A 18 3.89 13.15 -32.54
C ASN A 18 3.46 12.91 -31.09
N ILE A 19 2.54 13.75 -30.61
CA ILE A 19 2.07 13.74 -29.22
C ILE A 19 0.87 12.78 -29.05
N ALA A 20 0.29 12.27 -30.14
CA ALA A 20 -0.91 11.43 -30.09
C ALA A 20 -0.67 10.05 -29.44
N LYS A 21 0.58 9.56 -29.43
CA LYS A 21 0.93 8.27 -28.84
C LYS A 21 2.30 8.35 -28.16
N PRO A 22 2.48 7.74 -26.98
CA PRO A 22 3.79 7.65 -26.34
C PRO A 22 4.75 6.82 -27.22
N PHE A 23 5.94 7.36 -27.45
CA PHE A 23 7.03 6.69 -28.14
C PHE A 23 7.63 5.57 -27.27
N LEU A 24 7.72 5.82 -25.97
CA LEU A 24 8.23 4.88 -24.98
C LEU A 24 7.48 5.09 -23.67
N VAL A 25 7.33 4.04 -22.88
CA VAL A 25 6.82 4.14 -21.52
C VAL A 25 7.91 3.61 -20.62
N LEU A 26 8.46 4.48 -19.79
CA LEU A 26 9.52 4.14 -18.85
C LEU A 26 8.97 4.24 -17.46
N GLU A 27 9.44 3.39 -16.56
CA GLU A 27 9.29 3.73 -15.15
C GLU A 27 10.41 4.67 -14.78
N PRO A 28 10.09 5.84 -14.19
CA PRO A 28 11.10 6.76 -13.75
C PRO A 28 11.90 6.01 -12.69
N GLY A 29 13.11 5.58 -13.05
CA GLY A 29 14.10 5.11 -12.09
C GLY A 29 14.54 6.33 -11.30
N HIS A 30 13.75 6.71 -10.30
CA HIS A 30 13.95 7.98 -9.63
C HIS A 30 15.21 7.89 -8.81
N LEU A 31 16.25 8.51 -9.36
CA LEU A 31 17.58 8.70 -8.84
C LEU A 31 18.29 7.37 -8.53
N PRO A 32 19.53 7.14 -9.01
CA PRO A 32 20.33 6.05 -8.50
C PRO A 32 20.63 6.30 -7.00
N ILE A 33 19.76 5.79 -6.14
CA ILE A 33 20.08 5.39 -4.76
C ILE A 33 20.58 3.94 -4.82
N THR A 34 21.39 3.62 -5.84
CA THR A 34 22.12 2.36 -5.87
C THR A 34 23.17 2.31 -4.76
N ASP A 35 23.51 3.47 -4.18
CA ASP A 35 24.32 3.55 -2.98
C ASP A 35 23.54 4.17 -1.81
N ALA A 36 23.57 3.53 -0.65
CA ALA A 36 22.97 4.11 0.56
C ALA A 36 23.67 5.44 0.95
N SER A 37 24.89 5.64 0.46
CA SER A 37 25.69 6.87 0.61
C SER A 37 25.21 8.03 -0.29
N SER A 38 24.58 7.74 -1.44
CA SER A 38 24.03 8.75 -2.36
C SER A 38 22.59 9.17 -2.01
N ARG A 39 22.03 8.62 -0.92
CA ARG A 39 20.92 9.20 -0.17
C ARG A 39 21.39 10.51 0.44
N ASN A 40 21.59 11.52 -0.38
CA ASN A 40 21.80 12.87 0.11
C ASN A 40 20.58 13.21 0.97
N LEU A 41 20.77 13.17 2.29
CA LEU A 41 19.81 13.61 3.30
C LEU A 41 19.32 15.06 3.04
N PHE A 42 19.99 15.77 2.13
CA PHE A 42 19.82 17.17 1.79
C PHE A 42 19.54 17.44 0.31
N ARG A 43 19.22 16.43 -0.53
CA ARG A 43 18.71 16.74 -1.88
C ARG A 43 17.27 17.27 -1.73
N SER A 44 17.14 18.57 -1.46
CA SER A 44 15.85 19.23 -1.56
C SER A 44 15.47 19.30 -3.02
N LEU A 45 14.62 18.36 -3.44
CA LEU A 45 13.87 18.51 -4.68
C LEU A 45 12.97 19.74 -4.50
N SER A 46 13.36 20.87 -5.09
CA SER A 46 12.59 22.10 -5.03
C SER A 46 11.55 22.09 -6.13
N VAL A 47 10.29 22.37 -5.81
CA VAL A 47 9.30 22.59 -6.86
C VAL A 47 9.60 23.93 -7.51
N THR A 48 10.01 23.91 -8.78
CA THR A 48 10.44 25.10 -9.52
C THR A 48 9.31 25.70 -10.35
N HIS A 49 8.28 24.91 -10.65
CA HIS A 49 7.09 25.39 -11.34
C HIS A 49 5.85 24.60 -10.90
N VAL A 50 4.75 25.32 -10.68
CA VAL A 50 3.40 24.76 -10.48
C VAL A 50 2.44 25.56 -11.33
N GLY A 51 1.62 24.89 -12.13
CA GLY A 51 0.59 25.54 -12.93
C GLY A 51 -0.64 24.66 -13.06
N PHE A 52 -1.82 25.27 -13.16
CA PHE A 52 -3.03 24.57 -13.55
C PHE A 52 -3.25 24.73 -15.05
N ASN A 53 -3.87 23.74 -15.69
CA ASN A 53 -4.40 23.95 -17.03
C ASN A 53 -5.61 24.92 -16.99
N SER A 54 -6.08 25.39 -18.16
CA SER A 54 -7.17 26.36 -18.25
C SER A 54 -8.51 25.87 -17.69
N LEU A 55 -8.68 24.56 -17.56
CA LEU A 55 -9.87 23.94 -16.98
C LEU A 55 -9.75 23.70 -15.46
N GLY A 56 -8.57 23.92 -14.87
CA GLY A 56 -8.31 23.72 -13.45
C GLY A 56 -8.30 22.26 -12.99
N ASN A 57 -8.35 21.29 -13.91
CA ASN A 57 -8.44 19.86 -13.58
C ASN A 57 -7.10 19.12 -13.66
N GLU A 58 -6.08 19.72 -14.26
CA GLU A 58 -4.72 19.18 -14.33
C GLU A 58 -3.71 20.14 -13.71
N LEU A 59 -2.77 19.60 -12.93
CA LEU A 59 -1.67 20.32 -12.31
C LEU A 59 -0.35 19.92 -12.98
N ILE A 60 0.33 20.86 -13.63
CA ILE A 60 1.71 20.67 -14.07
C ILE A 60 2.66 21.05 -12.92
N VAL A 61 3.60 20.17 -12.60
CA VAL A 61 4.61 20.40 -11.56
C VAL A 61 5.99 20.06 -12.12
N ASN A 62 6.90 21.02 -12.06
CA ASN A 62 8.33 20.77 -12.27
C ASN A 62 8.99 20.61 -10.91
N ILE A 63 9.41 19.40 -10.60
CA ILE A 63 10.18 19.11 -9.41
C ILE A 63 11.65 19.14 -9.82
N GLY A 64 12.36 20.15 -9.34
CA GLY A 64 13.71 20.55 -9.73
C GLY A 64 14.66 19.36 -9.76
N GLY A 65 15.03 18.98 -10.98
CA GLY A 65 16.02 17.94 -11.20
C GLY A 65 15.91 17.20 -12.52
N GLU A 66 14.73 16.95 -13.09
CA GLU A 66 14.64 16.14 -14.34
C GLU A 66 13.25 16.08 -15.01
N GLN A 67 12.15 15.91 -14.27
CA GLN A 67 10.85 15.50 -14.83
C GLN A 67 9.73 16.53 -14.61
N ILE A 68 8.82 16.59 -15.59
CA ILE A 68 7.56 17.32 -15.50
C ILE A 68 6.46 16.32 -15.14
N TYR A 69 5.74 16.59 -14.06
CA TYR A 69 4.61 15.82 -13.61
C TYR A 69 3.31 16.52 -14.03
N ILE A 70 2.35 15.77 -14.53
CA ILE A 70 0.98 16.23 -14.79
C ILE A 70 0.05 15.38 -13.93
N PHE A 71 -0.53 16.00 -12.91
CA PHE A 71 -1.47 15.35 -12.02
C PHE A 71 -2.90 15.69 -12.44
N ASN A 72 -3.75 14.67 -12.59
CA ASN A 72 -5.19 14.90 -12.66
C ASN A 72 -5.72 15.09 -11.23
N ILE A 73 -6.27 16.27 -10.96
CA ILE A 73 -6.69 16.71 -9.63
C ILE A 73 -8.12 16.25 -9.32
N LEU A 74 -8.97 16.16 -10.35
CA LEU A 74 -10.39 15.86 -10.18
C LEU A 74 -10.69 14.37 -10.05
N GLU A 75 -9.91 13.52 -10.72
CA GLU A 75 -10.15 12.06 -10.74
C GLU A 75 -10.05 11.42 -9.35
N ARG A 76 -9.46 12.11 -8.37
CA ARG A 76 -9.33 11.67 -6.97
C ARG A 76 -9.63 12.76 -5.93
N ALA A 77 -10.28 13.87 -6.31
CA ALA A 77 -10.56 14.99 -5.40
C ALA A 77 -11.41 14.59 -4.17
N HIS A 78 -12.23 13.55 -4.31
CA HIS A 78 -13.08 13.02 -3.24
C HIS A 78 -12.42 11.89 -2.44
N GLU A 79 -11.22 11.44 -2.83
CA GLU A 79 -10.50 10.41 -2.08
C GLU A 79 -9.77 11.05 -0.89
N PRO A 80 -10.06 10.64 0.35
CA PRO A 80 -9.35 11.16 1.50
C PRO A 80 -7.87 10.78 1.39
N ASP A 81 -6.98 11.76 1.63
CA ASP A 81 -5.54 11.50 1.68
C ASP A 81 -5.21 10.40 2.73
N ALA A 82 -4.03 9.80 2.65
CA ALA A 82 -3.67 8.70 3.55
C ALA A 82 -3.79 9.09 5.04
N LEU A 83 -3.50 10.33 5.39
CA LEU A 83 -3.57 10.80 6.78
C LEU A 83 -5.02 11.07 7.22
N GLN A 84 -5.86 11.63 6.36
CA GLN A 84 -7.29 11.80 6.58
C GLN A 84 -8.00 10.45 6.71
N SER A 85 -7.69 9.50 5.82
CA SER A 85 -8.14 8.11 5.93
C SER A 85 -7.75 7.52 7.28
N LEU A 86 -6.51 7.74 7.71
CA LEU A 86 -6.04 7.25 9.00
C LEU A 86 -6.73 7.92 10.19
N GLN A 87 -6.92 9.24 10.15
CA GLN A 87 -7.66 9.97 11.17
C GLN A 87 -9.10 9.47 11.29
N SER A 88 -9.77 9.20 10.17
CA SER A 88 -11.12 8.65 10.16
C SER A 88 -11.18 7.24 10.80
N LEU A 89 -10.18 6.40 10.55
CA LEU A 89 -10.05 5.08 11.17
C LEU A 89 -9.82 5.17 12.68
N LEU A 90 -8.97 6.10 13.11
CA LEU A 90 -8.66 6.33 14.52
C LEU A 90 -9.83 6.99 15.29
N ALA A 91 -10.64 7.80 14.63
CA ALA A 91 -11.81 8.46 15.24
C ALA A 91 -12.97 7.46 15.46
N ASN A 92 -13.08 6.42 14.65
CA ASN A 92 -14.14 5.41 14.73
C ASN A 92 -13.58 3.98 14.83
N PRO A 93 -12.89 3.62 15.92
CA PRO A 93 -12.32 2.28 16.07
C PRO A 93 -13.41 1.19 16.14
N ILE A 94 -14.60 1.53 16.64
CA ILE A 94 -15.69 0.57 16.96
C ILE A 94 -16.50 0.15 15.72
N LYS A 95 -16.70 1.03 14.72
CA LYS A 95 -17.39 0.65 13.45
C LYS A 95 -16.53 -0.24 12.54
N ASN A 96 -15.21 -0.24 12.73
CA ASN A 96 -14.26 -1.07 11.98
C ASN A 96 -13.89 -2.36 12.73
N LEU A 97 -14.39 -2.56 13.95
CA LEU A 97 -14.47 -3.88 14.56
C LEU A 97 -15.71 -4.57 13.97
N PRO A 98 -15.56 -5.73 13.30
CA PRO A 98 -16.72 -6.48 12.85
C PRO A 98 -17.64 -6.79 14.03
N ASP A 99 -18.93 -6.57 13.82
CA ASP A 99 -20.02 -6.93 14.72
C ASP A 99 -19.84 -8.38 15.22
N VAL A 100 -20.26 -8.62 16.46
CA VAL A 100 -20.17 -9.91 17.16
C VAL A 100 -21.25 -10.83 16.59
N GLY A 101 -21.12 -11.19 15.31
CA GLY A 101 -22.06 -12.03 14.57
C GLY A 101 -21.31 -13.13 13.81
N GLU A 102 -21.69 -14.37 14.12
CA GLU A 102 -21.37 -15.65 13.47
C GLU A 102 -19.98 -15.85 12.85
N PHE A 103 -19.18 -16.60 13.61
CA PHE A 103 -17.85 -17.06 13.24
C PHE A 103 -17.92 -18.17 12.17
N MET A 104 -17.84 -17.80 10.89
CA MET A 104 -17.36 -18.73 9.86
C MET A 104 -15.83 -18.83 9.93
N GLY A 105 -15.32 -20.06 9.83
CA GLY A 105 -13.90 -20.39 10.02
C GLY A 105 -12.94 -19.62 9.12
N PHE A 106 -11.68 -19.55 9.56
CA PHE A 106 -10.54 -19.09 8.78
C PHE A 106 -10.29 -20.03 7.59
N GLU A 107 -11.07 -19.88 6.53
CA GLU A 107 -10.69 -20.30 5.18
C GLU A 107 -10.73 -19.06 4.29
N ASN A 108 -9.75 -18.18 4.50
CA ASN A 108 -9.44 -17.06 3.61
C ASN A 108 -8.88 -17.63 2.29
N THR A 109 -9.72 -18.30 1.51
CA THR A 109 -9.34 -18.85 0.21
C THR A 109 -9.25 -17.70 -0.78
N THR A 110 -8.07 -17.09 -0.82
CA THR A 110 -7.62 -16.35 -2.01
C THR A 110 -7.96 -17.19 -3.23
N THR A 111 -8.50 -16.56 -4.27
CA THR A 111 -8.74 -17.32 -5.48
C THR A 111 -7.41 -17.67 -6.15
N ASP A 112 -7.42 -18.72 -6.96
CA ASP A 112 -6.26 -19.09 -7.77
C ASP A 112 -6.02 -18.10 -8.94
N VAL A 113 -6.96 -17.17 -9.19
CA VAL A 113 -6.93 -16.21 -10.31
C VAL A 113 -5.63 -15.39 -10.31
N PHE A 114 -5.16 -14.96 -9.15
CA PHE A 114 -3.96 -14.12 -9.01
C PHE A 114 -2.75 -14.87 -8.45
N LYS A 115 -2.82 -16.20 -8.34
CA LYS A 115 -1.73 -17.01 -7.78
C LYS A 115 -0.44 -16.87 -8.60
N LYS A 116 -0.56 -16.92 -9.93
CA LYS A 116 0.57 -16.77 -10.85
C LYS A 116 1.24 -15.40 -10.72
N GLU A 117 0.45 -14.34 -10.67
CA GLU A 117 0.95 -12.98 -10.48
C GLU A 117 1.63 -12.79 -9.13
N ARG A 118 1.07 -13.35 -8.05
CA ARG A 118 1.67 -13.32 -6.71
C ARG A 118 3.03 -14.04 -6.68
N GLU A 119 3.12 -15.25 -7.23
CA GLU A 119 4.39 -15.98 -7.29
C GLU A 119 5.43 -15.27 -8.15
N ARG A 120 5.03 -14.74 -9.32
CA ARG A 120 5.94 -13.98 -10.18
C ARG A 120 6.49 -12.73 -9.48
N ALA A 121 5.63 -11.97 -8.82
CA ALA A 121 6.07 -10.79 -8.07
C ALA A 121 6.93 -11.16 -6.85
N LYS A 122 6.68 -12.32 -6.22
CA LYS A 122 7.51 -12.84 -5.13
C LYS A 122 8.92 -13.20 -5.61
N ILE A 123 9.06 -13.79 -6.79
CA ILE A 123 10.38 -14.05 -7.40
C ILE A 123 11.13 -12.73 -7.60
N HIS A 124 10.51 -11.73 -8.24
CA HIS A 124 11.11 -10.40 -8.42
C HIS A 124 11.50 -9.77 -7.07
N PHE A 125 10.62 -9.86 -6.07
CA PHE A 125 10.89 -9.33 -4.73
C PHE A 125 12.11 -9.99 -4.07
N ASN A 126 12.22 -11.31 -4.15
CA ASN A 126 13.34 -12.07 -3.60
C ASN A 126 14.67 -11.77 -4.32
N ASN A 127 14.60 -11.44 -5.62
CA ASN A 127 15.75 -11.02 -6.41
C ASN A 127 16.13 -9.53 -6.18
N ASN A 128 15.45 -8.82 -5.27
CA ASN A 128 15.55 -7.37 -5.07
C ASN A 128 15.13 -6.52 -6.29
N GLU A 129 14.42 -7.10 -7.25
CA GLU A 129 13.82 -6.44 -8.41
C GLU A 129 12.48 -5.80 -8.00
N PHE A 130 12.51 -4.87 -7.03
CA PHE A 130 11.28 -4.35 -6.42
C PHE A 130 10.38 -3.61 -7.41
N THR A 131 10.96 -2.94 -8.39
CA THR A 131 10.24 -2.24 -9.46
C THR A 131 9.39 -3.22 -10.28
N ASP A 132 9.97 -4.32 -10.76
CA ASP A 132 9.24 -5.34 -11.50
C ASP A 132 8.16 -6.05 -10.66
N ALA A 133 8.43 -6.25 -9.37
CA ALA A 133 7.43 -6.73 -8.42
C ALA A 133 6.24 -5.75 -8.31
N ILE A 134 6.51 -4.45 -8.15
CA ILE A 134 5.48 -3.39 -8.08
C ILE A 134 4.65 -3.35 -9.36
N ASN A 135 5.26 -3.50 -10.53
CA ASN A 135 4.55 -3.49 -11.81
C ASN A 135 3.64 -4.69 -11.97
N THR A 136 4.13 -5.86 -11.57
CA THR A 136 3.35 -7.08 -11.57
C THR A 136 2.14 -6.93 -10.66
N TYR A 137 2.33 -6.41 -9.44
CA TYR A 137 1.21 -6.15 -8.53
C TYR A 137 0.27 -5.07 -9.05
N SER A 138 0.77 -3.98 -9.62
CA SER A 138 -0.06 -2.90 -10.14
C SER A 138 -0.99 -3.38 -11.26
N ARG A 139 -0.47 -4.18 -12.20
CA ARG A 139 -1.29 -4.80 -13.25
C ARG A 139 -2.32 -5.79 -12.67
N ALA A 140 -1.92 -6.57 -11.66
CA ALA A 140 -2.83 -7.51 -11.00
C ALA A 140 -3.95 -6.80 -10.23
N ILE A 141 -3.64 -5.68 -9.55
CA ILE A 141 -4.63 -4.84 -8.85
C ILE A 141 -5.65 -4.29 -9.83
N LEU A 142 -5.22 -3.71 -10.96
CA LEU A 142 -6.14 -3.20 -11.98
C LEU A 142 -7.08 -4.29 -12.52
N LYS A 143 -6.57 -5.52 -12.72
CA LYS A 143 -7.40 -6.66 -13.10
C LYS A 143 -8.39 -7.05 -11.99
N CYS A 144 -7.93 -7.07 -10.74
CA CYS A 144 -8.77 -7.41 -9.58
C CYS A 144 -9.88 -6.37 -9.34
N GLU A 145 -9.55 -5.09 -9.47
CA GLU A 145 -10.52 -3.98 -9.37
C GLU A 145 -11.62 -4.07 -10.42
N LYS A 146 -11.32 -4.54 -11.63
CA LYS A 146 -12.34 -4.79 -12.65
C LYS A 146 -13.32 -5.91 -12.25
N LEU A 147 -12.91 -6.82 -11.36
CA LEU A 147 -13.74 -7.93 -10.90
C LEU A 147 -14.54 -7.60 -9.63
N CYS A 148 -14.00 -6.77 -8.73
CA CYS A 148 -14.60 -6.53 -7.41
C CYS A 148 -14.82 -5.06 -7.03
N GLY A 149 -14.43 -4.14 -7.91
CA GLY A 149 -14.39 -2.71 -7.62
C GLY A 149 -13.17 -2.31 -6.78
N ARG A 150 -13.01 -1.00 -6.54
CA ARG A 150 -11.91 -0.47 -5.71
C ARG A 150 -12.07 -0.79 -4.23
N ILE A 151 -13.29 -0.71 -3.73
CA ILE A 151 -13.67 -1.02 -2.34
C ILE A 151 -14.75 -2.11 -2.44
N PRO A 152 -14.35 -3.38 -2.43
CA PRO A 152 -15.30 -4.48 -2.55
C PRO A 152 -16.21 -4.54 -1.32
N PRO A 153 -17.48 -4.98 -1.48
CA PRO A 153 -18.35 -5.21 -0.34
C PRO A 153 -17.81 -6.35 0.54
N PRO A 154 -18.15 -6.38 1.84
CA PRO A 154 -17.76 -7.46 2.73
C PRO A 154 -18.19 -8.83 2.18
N GLY A 155 -17.29 -9.81 2.20
CA GLY A 155 -17.55 -11.16 1.71
C GLY A 155 -17.44 -11.37 0.19
N HIS A 156 -17.06 -10.34 -0.59
CA HIS A 156 -16.82 -10.52 -2.03
C HIS A 156 -15.69 -11.53 -2.29
N LYS A 157 -15.89 -12.45 -3.24
CA LYS A 157 -14.95 -13.55 -3.57
C LYS A 157 -13.50 -13.10 -3.78
N HIS A 158 -13.30 -11.96 -4.45
CA HIS A 158 -11.97 -11.39 -4.73
C HIS A 158 -11.49 -10.32 -3.75
N ALA A 159 -12.21 -10.06 -2.65
CA ALA A 159 -11.81 -9.05 -1.67
C ALA A 159 -10.45 -9.38 -1.04
N MET A 160 -10.26 -10.64 -0.62
CA MET A 160 -9.00 -11.06 -0.02
C MET A 160 -7.83 -11.06 -1.02
N ASP A 161 -8.09 -11.39 -2.30
CA ASP A 161 -7.07 -11.26 -3.34
C ASP A 161 -6.59 -9.80 -3.47
N LEU A 162 -7.52 -8.85 -3.56
CA LEU A 162 -7.19 -7.43 -3.61
C LEU A 162 -6.43 -6.97 -2.37
N CYS A 163 -6.86 -7.38 -1.17
CA CYS A 163 -6.17 -7.07 0.09
C CYS A 163 -4.70 -7.51 0.05
N LEU A 164 -4.43 -8.76 -0.36
CA LEU A 164 -3.06 -9.27 -0.43
C LEU A 164 -2.21 -8.59 -1.51
N LEU A 165 -2.78 -8.33 -2.68
CA LEU A 165 -2.07 -7.62 -3.76
C LEU A 165 -1.66 -6.22 -3.31
N LEU A 166 -2.57 -5.47 -2.67
CA LEU A 166 -2.28 -4.15 -2.09
C LEU A 166 -1.23 -4.24 -0.98
N ALA A 167 -1.41 -5.16 -0.03
CA ALA A 167 -0.49 -5.34 1.08
C ALA A 167 0.94 -5.66 0.59
N ASN A 168 1.07 -6.52 -0.42
CA ASN A 168 2.35 -6.93 -0.97
C ASN A 168 2.99 -5.84 -1.83
N ARG A 169 2.22 -5.09 -2.62
CA ARG A 169 2.75 -3.91 -3.32
C ARG A 169 3.26 -2.87 -2.33
N GLY A 170 2.50 -2.62 -1.25
CA GLY A 170 2.93 -1.79 -0.13
C GLY A 170 4.26 -2.24 0.49
N ALA A 171 4.48 -3.54 0.62
CA ALA A 171 5.76 -4.07 1.10
C ALA A 171 6.91 -3.84 0.12
N CYS A 172 6.65 -3.94 -1.19
CA CYS A 172 7.65 -3.65 -2.21
C CYS A 172 8.09 -2.19 -2.13
N TYR A 173 7.17 -1.24 -1.96
CA TYR A 173 7.51 0.18 -1.74
C TYR A 173 8.39 0.39 -0.49
N LEU A 174 8.05 -0.23 0.65
CA LEU A 174 8.87 -0.14 1.87
C LEU A 174 10.27 -0.76 1.73
N ARG A 175 10.51 -1.58 0.70
CA ARG A 175 11.81 -2.19 0.42
C ARG A 175 12.60 -1.47 -0.67
N ARG A 176 11.91 -0.91 -1.66
CA ARG A 176 12.49 -0.10 -2.72
C ARG A 176 13.04 1.23 -2.20
N LEU A 177 12.39 1.81 -1.18
CA LEU A 177 12.88 2.96 -0.42
C LEU A 177 13.17 4.19 -1.29
N TRP A 178 12.38 4.37 -2.34
CA TRP A 178 12.47 5.57 -3.12
C TRP A 178 11.66 6.74 -2.49
N ASP A 179 11.95 7.97 -2.91
CA ASP A 179 11.23 9.14 -2.42
C ASP A 179 9.73 9.03 -2.73
N GLY A 180 8.90 9.13 -1.68
CA GLY A 180 7.44 8.95 -1.79
C GLY A 180 6.95 7.49 -1.66
N ASP A 181 7.82 6.49 -1.72
CA ASP A 181 7.43 5.07 -1.60
C ASP A 181 6.74 4.77 -0.28
N VAL A 182 7.25 5.35 0.82
CA VAL A 182 6.65 5.14 2.15
C VAL A 182 5.21 5.65 2.19
N TYR A 183 4.93 6.77 1.53
CA TYR A 183 3.58 7.33 1.43
C TYR A 183 2.69 6.49 0.51
N ALA A 184 3.20 6.08 -0.66
CA ALA A 184 2.49 5.17 -1.58
C ALA A 184 2.15 3.82 -0.90
N SER A 185 3.09 3.30 -0.10
CA SER A 185 2.87 2.12 0.73
C SER A 185 1.73 2.33 1.72
N LEU A 186 1.73 3.45 2.44
CA LEU A 186 0.69 3.76 3.43
C LEU A 186 -0.71 3.79 2.78
N ILE A 187 -0.85 4.37 1.59
CA ILE A 187 -2.13 4.38 0.85
C ILE A 187 -2.62 2.94 0.58
N ASP A 188 -1.76 2.10 0.01
CA ASP A 188 -2.11 0.71 -0.29
C ASP A 188 -2.49 -0.08 0.96
N LEU A 189 -1.73 0.11 2.04
CA LEU A 189 -1.94 -0.59 3.30
C LEU A 189 -3.22 -0.15 4.02
N LEU A 190 -3.53 1.14 4.01
CA LEU A 190 -4.80 1.65 4.57
C LEU A 190 -6.00 1.11 3.80
N ARG A 191 -5.87 0.99 2.47
CA ARG A 191 -6.91 0.37 1.65
C ARG A 191 -7.04 -1.12 1.93
N ALA A 192 -5.93 -1.85 2.06
CA ALA A 192 -5.95 -3.25 2.48
C ALA A 192 -6.60 -3.43 3.86
N LEU A 193 -6.34 -2.52 4.80
CA LEU A 193 -6.93 -2.53 6.13
C LEU A 193 -8.45 -2.30 6.10
N LYS A 194 -8.94 -1.42 5.22
CA LYS A 194 -10.39 -1.22 5.02
C LYS A 194 -11.08 -2.46 4.46
N ILE A 195 -10.38 -3.26 3.64
CA ILE A 195 -10.91 -4.50 3.07
C ILE A 195 -10.90 -5.62 4.12
N GLU A 196 -9.76 -5.81 4.81
CA GLU A 196 -9.61 -6.84 5.84
C GLU A 196 -8.98 -6.26 7.12
N PRO A 197 -9.82 -5.82 8.08
CA PRO A 197 -9.35 -5.22 9.33
C PRO A 197 -8.52 -6.15 10.21
N ARG A 198 -8.61 -7.48 10.04
CA ARG A 198 -7.90 -8.45 10.89
C ARG A 198 -6.51 -8.84 10.34
N HIS A 199 -6.07 -8.26 9.24
CA HIS A 199 -4.81 -8.64 8.60
C HIS A 199 -3.56 -8.15 9.37
N SER A 200 -2.98 -9.01 10.20
CA SER A 200 -1.83 -8.68 11.07
C SER A 200 -0.62 -8.07 10.34
N LYS A 201 -0.22 -8.61 9.18
CA LYS A 201 0.92 -8.05 8.42
C LYS A 201 0.66 -6.63 7.89
N VAL A 202 -0.60 -6.30 7.58
CA VAL A 202 -0.96 -4.95 7.11
C VAL A 202 -0.80 -3.96 8.26
N HIS A 203 -1.29 -4.29 9.46
CA HIS A 203 -1.08 -3.47 10.66
C HIS A 203 0.39 -3.17 10.93
N TYR A 204 1.23 -4.21 10.95
CA TYR A 204 2.66 -4.04 11.15
C TYR A 204 3.29 -3.10 10.10
N ARG A 205 2.95 -3.32 8.82
CA ARG A 205 3.47 -2.48 7.72
C ARG A 205 2.98 -1.03 7.81
N ILE A 206 1.75 -0.78 8.27
CA ILE A 206 1.24 0.59 8.51
C ILE A 206 2.04 1.28 9.61
N VAL A 207 2.25 0.60 10.74
CA VAL A 207 3.04 1.15 11.85
C VAL A 207 4.46 1.48 11.38
N LYS A 208 5.09 0.57 10.61
CA LYS A 208 6.41 0.81 10.01
C LYS A 208 6.41 2.04 9.09
N ALA A 209 5.46 2.13 8.15
CA ALA A 209 5.35 3.25 7.24
C ALA A 209 5.18 4.59 7.98
N LEU A 210 4.41 4.61 9.08
CA LEU A 210 4.24 5.83 9.89
C LEU A 210 5.51 6.22 10.67
N ILE A 211 6.29 5.24 11.14
CA ILE A 211 7.59 5.50 11.77
C ILE A 211 8.55 6.11 10.74
N ASP A 212 8.59 5.54 9.53
CA ASP A 212 9.43 6.04 8.43
C ASP A 212 9.00 7.46 7.99
N LEU A 213 7.71 7.79 8.07
CA LEU A 213 7.17 9.15 7.88
C LEU A 213 7.31 10.07 9.10
N LYS A 214 7.95 9.62 10.18
CA LYS A 214 8.09 10.35 11.46
C LYS A 214 6.76 10.72 12.13
N GLN A 215 5.67 10.03 11.80
CA GLN A 215 4.34 10.19 12.36
C GLN A 215 4.15 9.31 13.62
N TYR A 216 5.03 9.48 14.61
CA TYR A 216 5.12 8.59 15.78
C TYR A 216 3.83 8.53 16.62
N ASN A 217 3.13 9.66 16.76
CA ASN A 217 1.87 9.73 17.49
C ASN A 217 0.79 8.84 16.84
N MET A 218 0.74 8.82 15.51
CA MET A 218 -0.21 8.00 14.76
C MET A 218 0.19 6.52 14.80
N ALA A 219 1.49 6.23 14.68
CA ALA A 219 2.01 4.87 14.80
C ALA A 219 1.65 4.24 16.15
N ARG A 220 1.78 5.01 17.25
CA ARG A 220 1.40 4.56 18.60
C ARG A 220 -0.09 4.24 18.69
N LYS A 221 -0.96 5.15 18.22
CA LYS A 221 -2.42 4.94 18.25
C LYS A 221 -2.85 3.67 17.51
N ILE A 222 -2.27 3.40 16.34
CA ILE A 222 -2.56 2.17 15.58
C ILE A 222 -2.00 0.94 16.27
N SER A 223 -0.79 1.02 16.83
CA SER A 223 -0.21 -0.09 17.58
C SER A 223 -1.08 -0.48 18.77
N ASP A 224 -1.62 0.49 19.48
CA ASP A 224 -2.51 0.25 20.62
C ASP A 224 -3.87 -0.31 20.17
N LEU A 225 -4.43 0.21 19.06
CA LEU A 225 -5.63 -0.36 18.42
C LEU A 225 -5.41 -1.85 18.06
N PHE A 226 -4.24 -2.18 17.49
CA PHE A 226 -3.90 -3.54 17.12
C PHE A 226 -3.68 -4.46 18.33
N LYS A 227 -3.05 -3.98 19.42
CA LYS A 227 -2.96 -4.74 20.69
C LYS A 227 -4.33 -5.09 21.24
N VAL A 228 -5.30 -4.18 21.13
CA VAL A 228 -6.69 -4.45 21.50
C VAL A 228 -7.28 -5.53 20.58
N CYS A 229 -7.11 -5.43 19.26
CA CYS A 229 -7.55 -6.46 18.32
C CYS A 229 -6.91 -7.83 18.58
N LEU A 230 -5.61 -7.90 18.88
CA LEU A 230 -4.91 -9.14 19.24
C LEU A 230 -5.46 -9.73 20.55
N LYS A 231 -5.67 -8.92 21.59
CA LYS A 231 -6.29 -9.37 22.85
C LYS A 231 -7.69 -9.91 22.63
N VAL A 232 -8.50 -9.26 21.78
CA VAL A 232 -9.84 -9.74 21.40
C VAL A 232 -9.75 -11.06 20.62
N LEU A 233 -8.84 -11.17 19.65
CA LEU A 233 -8.61 -12.39 18.89
C LEU A 233 -8.13 -13.54 19.80
N PHE A 234 -7.22 -13.25 20.73
CA PHE A 234 -6.69 -14.20 21.71
C PHE A 234 -7.79 -14.63 22.68
N TYR A 235 -8.55 -13.68 23.26
CA TYR A 235 -9.69 -13.99 24.14
C TYR A 235 -10.74 -14.86 23.42
N MET A 236 -11.03 -14.61 22.15
CA MET A 236 -11.99 -15.41 21.37
C MET A 236 -11.44 -16.80 21.02
N THR A 237 -10.16 -16.90 20.64
CA THR A 237 -9.51 -18.19 20.35
C THR A 237 -9.33 -19.02 21.62
N PHE A 238 -9.07 -18.35 22.75
CA PHE A 238 -8.88 -18.93 24.07
C PHE A 238 -10.21 -19.37 24.69
N LYS A 239 -11.31 -18.62 24.54
CA LYS A 239 -12.67 -19.05 24.92
C LYS A 239 -13.15 -20.27 24.12
N ARG A 240 -12.74 -20.38 22.85
CA ARG A 240 -13.00 -21.55 22.01
C ARG A 240 -12.15 -22.77 22.41
N LYS A 241 -10.90 -22.56 22.81
CA LYS A 241 -9.99 -23.61 23.28
C LYS A 241 -10.28 -24.05 24.72
N LEU A 242 -10.73 -23.18 25.62
CA LEU A 242 -11.08 -23.53 27.00
C LEU A 242 -12.33 -24.41 27.16
N GLY A 243 -13.08 -24.65 26.08
CA GLY A 243 -13.98 -25.81 26.00
C GLY A 243 -13.24 -27.16 26.00
N ARG A 244 -11.90 -27.18 25.93
CA ARG A 244 -11.02 -28.35 26.01
C ARG A 244 -9.73 -27.94 26.75
N GLY A 245 -9.69 -28.20 28.05
CA GLY A 245 -8.74 -27.61 29.00
C GLY A 245 -7.24 -27.81 28.75
N GLY A 246 -6.44 -27.02 29.48
CA GLY A 246 -5.03 -27.32 29.78
C GLY A 246 -3.98 -26.31 29.33
N LEU A 247 -3.66 -25.35 30.21
CA LEU A 247 -2.42 -24.59 30.45
C LEU A 247 -1.67 -23.83 29.32
N CYS A 248 -1.14 -22.69 29.74
CA CYS A 248 -0.80 -21.49 28.99
C CYS A 248 0.51 -20.94 29.55
N SER A 249 1.59 -20.78 28.76
CA SER A 249 2.72 -19.86 29.06
C SER A 249 3.99 -19.98 28.18
N VAL A 250 3.94 -20.11 26.83
CA VAL A 250 5.22 -20.14 26.04
C VAL A 250 5.25 -19.35 24.71
N LEU A 251 4.17 -18.73 24.22
CA LEU A 251 4.13 -18.31 22.80
C LEU A 251 4.62 -16.89 22.45
N PHE A 252 5.16 -16.10 23.39
CA PHE A 252 5.56 -14.71 23.09
C PHE A 252 6.99 -14.54 22.54
N GLU A 253 7.88 -15.54 22.67
CA GLU A 253 9.29 -15.39 22.22
C GLU A 253 9.55 -15.84 20.78
N ASN A 254 8.66 -16.62 20.15
CA ASN A 254 8.92 -17.21 18.83
C ASN A 254 8.40 -16.40 17.62
N LEU A 255 7.80 -15.23 17.84
CA LEU A 255 7.28 -14.38 16.74
C LEU A 255 8.35 -13.50 16.09
N SER A 256 9.59 -13.48 16.59
CA SER A 256 10.69 -12.69 16.02
C SER A 256 11.47 -13.44 14.92
N SER A 257 11.42 -14.77 14.87
CA SER A 257 12.28 -15.61 14.02
C SER A 257 11.67 -16.02 12.67
N GLU A 258 10.35 -15.85 12.45
CA GLU A 258 9.67 -16.24 11.20
C GLU A 258 9.18 -15.05 10.35
N LEU A 259 9.69 -13.84 10.61
CA LEU A 259 9.20 -12.58 10.03
C LEU A 259 10.16 -11.90 9.04
N ILE A 260 10.94 -12.71 8.30
CA ILE A 260 11.66 -12.32 7.07
C ILE A 260 10.91 -12.86 5.86
#